data_AF-A0A973P830-F1
#
_entry.id   AF-A0A973P830-F1
#
_cell.length_a   1.000
_cell.length_b   1.000
_cell.length_c   1.000
_cell.angle_alpha   90.00
_cell.angle_beta   90.00
_cell.angle_gamma   90.00
#
_symmetry.space_group_name_H-M   'P 1'
#
loop_
_entity.id
_entity.type
_entity.pdbx_description
1 polymer ?
#
loop_
_entity_poly.entity_id
_entity_poly.type
_entity_poly.pdbx_seq_one_letter_code
_entity_poly.pdbx_strand_id
1 'polypeptide(L)'
;MRPLILALGGVVLVAGTAFAASRDFWQDGPSTGPITMAMTRMPTGPVVHVQPECTLDGVPGSLKSADGSAPKVPGAPGGPVPAGFIPVRAIFCSSYGDNKSTTATQLETRDPVLLAQLMTAYSTASVAKLGDRCTLDMQFDPAVALVDAQGTAIMPGPPRDTCDKVVSPVRDVLKDARWTVTRSATTPF
;
A
#
# COMPACT_ATOMS: atom_id res chain seq x y z
N MET A 1 -31.20 23.91 54.68
CA MET A 1 -30.39 24.94 54.00
C MET A 1 -29.13 24.25 53.48
N ARG A 2 -28.99 24.10 52.17
CA ARG A 2 -27.82 23.49 51.49
C ARG A 2 -27.30 24.50 50.46
N PRO A 3 -26.01 24.86 50.45
CA PRO A 3 -25.47 25.77 49.47
C PRO A 3 -25.21 25.06 48.13
N LEU A 4 -25.58 25.76 47.07
CA LEU A 4 -25.34 25.45 45.67
C LEU A 4 -23.90 25.85 45.33
N ILE A 5 -23.03 24.91 44.95
CA ILE A 5 -21.69 25.21 44.45
C ILE A 5 -21.75 25.22 42.91
N LEU A 6 -21.75 26.43 42.34
CA LEU A 6 -21.50 26.69 40.93
C LEU A 6 -19.99 26.59 40.70
N ALA A 7 -19.54 25.61 39.91
CA ALA A 7 -18.17 25.57 39.40
C ALA A 7 -18.17 26.09 37.96
N LEU A 8 -17.88 27.39 37.83
CA LEU A 8 -17.36 28.03 36.63
C LEU A 8 -15.89 27.66 36.49
N GLY A 9 -15.42 27.30 35.29
CA GLY A 9 -14.01 27.44 34.97
C GLY A 9 -13.47 26.47 33.92
N GLY A 10 -12.94 27.04 32.83
CA GLY A 10 -11.84 26.40 32.09
C GLY A 10 -12.07 26.20 30.60
N VAL A 11 -12.31 27.27 29.84
CA VAL A 11 -12.02 27.23 28.39
C VAL A 11 -10.51 27.34 28.22
N VAL A 12 -9.84 26.23 27.92
CA VAL A 12 -8.42 26.22 27.55
C VAL A 12 -8.33 26.38 26.03
N LEU A 13 -8.00 27.61 25.59
CA LEU A 13 -7.58 27.89 24.22
C LEU A 13 -6.16 27.36 24.02
N VAL A 14 -6.04 26.19 23.37
CA VAL A 14 -4.74 25.70 22.89
C VAL A 14 -4.47 26.35 21.54
N ALA A 15 -3.53 27.30 21.52
CA ALA A 15 -3.00 27.90 20.30
C ALA A 15 -2.22 26.84 19.52
N GLY A 16 -2.77 26.38 18.39
CA GLY A 16 -2.09 25.49 17.46
C GLY A 16 -1.01 26.24 16.70
N THR A 17 0.25 25.85 16.90
CA THR A 17 1.37 26.25 16.05
C THR A 17 1.19 25.60 14.68
N ALA A 18 1.02 26.43 13.66
CA ALA A 18 1.00 26.02 12.26
C ALA A 18 2.36 25.44 11.86
N PHE A 19 2.42 24.13 11.62
CA PHE A 19 3.51 23.52 10.88
C PHE A 19 3.33 23.84 9.41
N ALA A 20 4.05 24.86 8.93
CA ALA A 20 4.28 25.08 7.52
C ALA A 20 5.05 23.88 6.96
N ALA A 21 4.37 23.09 6.13
CA ALA A 21 4.98 22.04 5.33
C ALA A 21 5.92 22.67 4.30
N SER A 22 7.19 22.30 4.36
CA SER A 22 8.19 22.55 3.32
C SER A 22 7.79 21.80 2.04
N ARG A 23 7.23 22.55 1.09
CA ARG A 23 6.89 22.12 -0.28
C ARG A 23 7.80 22.84 -1.27
N ASP A 24 9.11 22.59 -1.27
CA ASP A 24 10.01 23.23 -2.26
C ASP A 24 11.23 22.33 -2.56
N PHE A 25 11.02 21.18 -3.22
CA PHE A 25 12.16 20.41 -3.75
C PHE A 25 12.07 20.07 -5.24
N TRP A 26 11.06 20.57 -5.95
CA TRP A 26 10.96 20.35 -7.39
C TRP A 26 10.45 21.60 -8.09
N GLN A 27 11.28 22.64 -8.24
CA GLN A 27 11.22 23.53 -9.40
C GLN A 27 12.43 24.47 -9.52
N ASP A 28 12.91 24.57 -10.77
CA ASP A 28 13.68 25.63 -11.42
C ASP A 28 15.22 25.68 -11.26
N GLY A 29 15.88 25.08 -12.27
CA GLY A 29 17.12 25.59 -12.85
C GLY A 29 16.87 26.01 -14.32
N PRO A 30 17.39 27.15 -14.81
CA PRO A 30 17.01 27.72 -16.10
C PRO A 30 17.94 27.30 -17.25
N SER A 31 17.38 27.08 -18.44
CA SER A 31 17.63 27.92 -19.63
C SER A 31 17.25 27.19 -20.92
N THR A 32 16.54 27.94 -21.74
CA THR A 32 16.03 27.70 -23.09
C THR A 32 17.07 27.23 -24.09
N GLY A 33 16.86 26.02 -24.62
CA GLY A 33 17.27 25.64 -25.97
C GLY A 33 16.06 25.06 -26.72
N PRO A 34 15.99 25.16 -28.06
CA PRO A 34 14.95 24.48 -28.83
C PRO A 34 15.14 22.98 -28.70
N ILE A 35 14.32 22.34 -27.85
CA ILE A 35 14.25 20.89 -27.78
C ILE A 35 13.50 20.44 -29.03
N THR A 36 14.25 20.04 -30.05
CA THR A 36 13.76 19.19 -31.13
C THR A 36 13.23 17.92 -30.45
N MET A 37 11.92 17.85 -30.20
CA MET A 37 11.30 16.64 -29.66
C MET A 37 11.33 15.56 -30.73
N ALA A 38 12.41 14.78 -30.74
CA ALA A 38 12.39 13.47 -31.37
C ALA A 38 11.32 12.67 -30.62
N MET A 39 10.16 12.47 -31.27
CA MET A 39 9.15 11.53 -30.80
C MET A 39 9.74 10.12 -30.90
N THR A 40 10.50 9.72 -29.88
CA THR A 40 10.97 8.34 -29.75
C THR A 40 9.74 7.51 -29.43
N ARG A 41 9.29 6.70 -30.40
CA ARG A 41 8.24 5.70 -30.21
C ARG A 41 8.56 4.88 -28.95
N MET A 42 7.61 4.75 -28.05
CA MET A 42 7.70 3.82 -26.93
C MET A 42 7.95 2.41 -27.49
N PRO A 43 8.94 1.65 -26.96
CA PRO A 43 9.17 0.29 -27.38
C PRO A 43 7.98 -0.60 -26.97
N THR A 44 7.28 -1.17 -27.96
CA THR A 44 6.20 -2.16 -27.79
C THR A 44 6.72 -3.55 -27.44
N GLY A 45 7.75 -3.63 -26.58
CA GLY A 45 8.30 -4.90 -26.12
C GLY A 45 7.38 -5.57 -25.10
N PRO A 46 7.40 -6.91 -25.00
CA PRO A 46 6.67 -7.62 -23.96
C PRO A 46 7.22 -7.21 -22.58
N VAL A 47 6.38 -6.61 -21.75
CA VAL A 47 6.69 -6.33 -20.34
C VAL A 47 6.67 -7.67 -19.61
N VAL A 48 7.85 -8.26 -19.42
CA VAL A 48 8.00 -9.46 -18.59
C VAL A 48 7.93 -8.99 -17.13
N HIS A 49 6.75 -9.13 -16.53
CA HIS A 49 6.54 -8.84 -15.12
C HIS A 49 7.13 -9.97 -14.27
N VAL A 50 8.41 -9.85 -13.94
CA VAL A 50 8.99 -10.58 -12.81
C VAL A 50 8.48 -9.86 -11.56
N GLN A 51 7.56 -10.45 -10.79
CA GLN A 51 7.33 -10.00 -9.43
C GLN A 51 8.62 -10.33 -8.67
N PRO A 52 9.44 -9.34 -8.26
CA PRO A 52 10.59 -9.64 -7.44
C PRO A 52 10.09 -10.31 -6.16
N GLU A 53 10.74 -11.41 -5.80
CA GLU A 53 10.48 -12.09 -4.54
C GLU A 53 10.72 -11.08 -3.42
N CYS A 54 9.63 -10.54 -2.91
CA CYS A 54 9.67 -9.62 -1.81
C CYS A 54 9.88 -10.46 -0.56
N THR A 55 11.15 -10.80 -0.28
CA THR A 55 11.50 -11.57 0.90
C THR A 55 11.18 -10.70 2.11
N LEU A 56 10.16 -11.09 2.89
CA LEU A 56 9.84 -10.49 4.18
C LEU A 56 10.92 -10.87 5.21
N ASP A 57 12.16 -10.46 4.96
CA ASP A 57 13.27 -10.66 5.88
C ASP A 57 13.01 -9.88 7.16
N GLY A 58 13.17 -10.54 8.31
CA GLY A 58 12.96 -9.93 9.63
C GLY A 58 11.53 -10.01 10.17
N VAL A 59 10.63 -10.75 9.50
CA VAL A 59 9.39 -11.23 10.12
C VAL A 59 9.70 -12.56 10.83
N PRO A 60 9.72 -12.62 12.18
CA PRO A 60 9.96 -13.88 12.88
C PRO A 60 8.82 -14.85 12.58
N GLY A 61 9.15 -15.95 11.90
CA GLY A 61 8.20 -16.91 11.35
C GLY A 61 7.97 -16.63 9.86
N SER A 62 8.64 -17.42 9.01
CA SER A 62 8.32 -17.50 7.58
C SER A 62 6.82 -17.49 7.39
N LEU A 63 6.31 -16.66 6.47
CA LEU A 63 4.92 -16.64 6.02
C LEU A 63 4.42 -18.08 5.88
N LYS A 64 3.80 -18.61 6.93
CA LYS A 64 3.12 -19.88 6.85
C LYS A 64 1.85 -19.55 6.10
N SER A 65 1.81 -19.96 4.83
CA SER A 65 0.51 -20.27 4.24
C SER A 65 -0.23 -21.14 5.27
N ALA A 66 -1.53 -20.94 5.45
CA ALA A 66 -2.33 -21.68 6.44
C ALA A 66 -2.17 -23.23 6.31
N ASP A 67 -1.64 -23.68 5.18
CA ASP A 67 -1.42 -25.07 4.79
C ASP A 67 0.05 -25.54 4.89
N GLY A 68 0.99 -24.76 5.45
CA GLY A 68 2.35 -25.21 5.79
C GLY A 68 3.35 -25.37 4.62
N SER A 69 3.02 -24.91 3.42
CA SER A 69 3.98 -24.83 2.29
C SER A 69 4.87 -23.59 2.41
N ALA A 70 6.10 -23.65 1.84
CA ALA A 70 6.94 -22.46 1.65
C ALA A 70 6.11 -21.33 0.99
N PRO A 71 6.33 -20.04 1.32
CA PRO A 71 5.53 -18.96 0.78
C PRO A 71 5.82 -18.84 -0.71
N LYS A 72 5.03 -19.55 -1.52
CA LYS A 72 4.91 -19.30 -2.94
C LYS A 72 4.28 -17.92 -3.04
N VAL A 73 5.07 -16.91 -3.37
CA VAL A 73 4.54 -15.62 -3.86
C VAL A 73 4.54 -15.64 -5.38
N PRO A 74 3.58 -16.36 -6.00
CA PRO A 74 3.02 -15.89 -7.26
C PRO A 74 1.51 -15.70 -7.13
N GLY A 75 1.07 -14.43 -7.17
CA GLY A 75 -0.23 -14.00 -7.70
C GLY A 75 -1.53 -14.59 -7.13
N ALA A 76 -1.51 -15.45 -6.11
CA ALA A 76 -2.72 -15.94 -5.48
C ALA A 76 -3.10 -14.99 -4.33
N PRO A 77 -4.16 -14.17 -4.48
CA PRO A 77 -4.68 -13.40 -3.35
C PRO A 77 -5.00 -14.37 -2.20
N GLY A 78 -4.51 -14.06 -1.00
CA GLY A 78 -4.86 -14.84 0.18
C GLY A 78 -6.36 -14.78 0.49
N GLY A 79 -6.81 -15.58 1.45
CA GLY A 79 -8.18 -15.49 1.95
C GLY A 79 -8.50 -14.14 2.64
N PRO A 80 -9.72 -13.99 3.17
CA PRO A 80 -10.08 -12.83 3.98
C PRO A 80 -9.18 -12.72 5.21
N VAL A 81 -9.09 -11.51 5.78
CA VAL A 81 -8.36 -11.28 7.03
C VAL A 81 -9.01 -12.10 8.16
N PRO A 82 -8.26 -12.92 8.91
CA PRO A 82 -8.80 -13.70 10.03
C PRO A 82 -9.49 -12.81 11.07
N ALA A 83 -10.59 -13.31 11.64
CA ALA A 83 -11.30 -12.61 12.69
C ALA A 83 -10.37 -12.38 13.91
N GLY A 84 -10.35 -11.15 14.43
CA GLY A 84 -9.50 -10.78 15.58
C GLY A 84 -8.04 -10.49 15.22
N PHE A 85 -7.64 -10.55 13.95
CA PHE A 85 -6.31 -10.11 13.53
C PHE A 85 -6.19 -8.59 13.65
N ILE A 86 -5.20 -8.12 14.43
CA ILE A 86 -4.95 -6.69 14.66
C ILE A 86 -3.55 -6.36 14.12
N PRO A 87 -3.44 -5.72 12.94
CA PRO A 87 -2.14 -5.35 12.40
C PRO A 87 -1.53 -4.20 13.20
N VAL A 88 -0.24 -4.31 13.49
CA VAL A 88 0.60 -3.22 14.02
C VAL A 88 1.50 -2.62 12.93
N ARG A 89 1.55 -3.27 11.77
CA ARG A 89 2.39 -2.90 10.63
C ARG A 89 1.79 -3.43 9.34
N ALA A 90 1.96 -2.67 8.27
CA ALA A 90 1.71 -3.13 6.90
C ALA A 90 2.97 -2.97 6.07
N ILE A 91 3.23 -3.96 5.22
CA ILE A 91 4.36 -4.00 4.29
C ILE A 91 3.77 -4.10 2.89
N PHE A 92 4.14 -3.16 2.03
CA PHE A 92 3.76 -3.14 0.64
C PHE A 92 4.99 -3.36 -0.24
N CYS A 93 4.85 -4.25 -1.21
CA CYS A 93 5.92 -4.58 -2.14
C CYS A 93 5.65 -3.94 -3.50
N SER A 94 6.60 -3.12 -3.93
CA SER A 94 6.56 -2.49 -5.24
C SER A 94 7.75 -2.93 -6.07
N SER A 95 7.54 -3.07 -7.36
CA SER A 95 8.61 -3.34 -8.32
C SER A 95 8.49 -2.37 -9.46
N TYR A 96 9.57 -1.67 -9.77
CA TYR A 96 9.67 -0.82 -10.94
C TYR A 96 10.96 -1.16 -11.67
N GLY A 97 10.87 -1.33 -12.98
CA GLY A 97 12.00 -1.73 -13.80
C GLY A 97 11.88 -1.18 -15.21
N ASP A 98 13.01 -1.19 -15.91
CA ASP A 98 13.12 -0.94 -17.34
C ASP A 98 13.59 -2.22 -18.05
N ASN A 99 13.98 -2.13 -19.32
CA ASN A 99 14.44 -3.31 -20.08
C ASN A 99 15.82 -3.82 -19.64
N LYS A 100 16.48 -3.21 -18.65
CA LYS A 100 17.85 -3.54 -18.23
C LYS A 100 17.95 -3.95 -16.77
N SER A 101 17.04 -3.47 -15.93
CA SER A 101 17.02 -3.80 -14.51
C SER A 101 15.63 -3.70 -13.92
N THR A 102 15.40 -4.45 -12.84
CA THR A 102 14.21 -4.35 -11.99
C THR A 102 14.64 -3.94 -10.59
N THR A 103 14.02 -2.89 -10.05
CA THR A 103 14.18 -2.49 -8.66
C THR A 103 12.95 -2.91 -7.86
N ALA A 104 13.17 -3.79 -6.88
CA ALA A 104 12.20 -4.15 -5.86
C ALA A 104 12.34 -3.19 -4.67
N THR A 105 11.23 -2.61 -4.22
CA THR A 105 11.19 -1.74 -3.03
C THR A 105 10.14 -2.23 -2.05
N GLN A 106 10.59 -2.50 -0.84
CA GLN A 106 9.77 -2.79 0.32
C GLN A 106 9.44 -1.48 1.03
N LEU A 107 8.14 -1.24 1.15
CA LEU A 107 7.54 -0.08 1.76
C LEU A 107 6.84 -0.52 3.05
N GLU A 108 7.10 0.15 4.16
CA GLU A 108 6.51 -0.16 5.47
C GLU A 108 5.73 1.04 6.00
N THR A 109 4.64 0.77 6.71
CA THR A 109 3.95 1.76 7.55
C THR A 109 3.55 1.15 8.89
N ARG A 110 3.60 1.99 9.93
CA ARG A 110 3.13 1.69 11.29
C ARG A 110 2.11 2.72 11.77
N ASP A 111 1.60 3.55 10.86
CA ASP A 111 0.60 4.56 11.18
C ASP A 111 -0.72 3.86 11.57
N PRO A 112 -1.18 3.97 12.83
CA PRO A 112 -2.38 3.29 13.29
C PRO A 112 -3.64 3.76 12.56
N VAL A 113 -3.68 5.00 12.07
CA VAL A 113 -4.83 5.53 11.31
C VAL A 113 -4.92 4.84 9.96
N LEU A 114 -3.79 4.75 9.25
CA LEU A 114 -3.72 4.09 7.96
C LEU A 114 -4.01 2.58 8.09
N LEU A 115 -3.48 1.92 9.13
CA LEU A 115 -3.75 0.50 9.38
C LEU A 115 -5.25 0.24 9.63
N ALA A 116 -5.92 1.11 10.39
CA ALA A 116 -7.37 1.00 10.60
C ALA A 116 -8.17 1.22 9.30
N GLN A 117 -7.77 2.19 8.47
CA GLN A 117 -8.39 2.42 7.15
C GLN A 117 -8.19 1.22 6.22
N LEU A 118 -6.99 0.64 6.21
CA LEU A 118 -6.66 -0.52 5.41
C LEU A 118 -7.49 -1.74 5.84
N MET A 119 -7.60 -1.99 7.15
CA MET A 119 -8.45 -3.06 7.69
C MET A 119 -9.92 -2.87 7.33
N THR A 120 -10.41 -1.63 7.39
CA THR A 120 -11.77 -1.29 6.95
C THR A 120 -11.95 -1.60 5.46
N ALA A 121 -11.00 -1.19 4.62
CA ALA A 121 -11.05 -1.44 3.18
C ALA A 121 -11.01 -2.95 2.86
N TYR A 122 -10.13 -3.72 3.51
CA TYR A 122 -10.02 -5.18 3.33
C TYR A 122 -11.20 -5.97 3.90
N SER A 123 -11.97 -5.39 4.82
CA SER A 123 -13.21 -5.99 5.33
C SER A 123 -14.40 -5.86 4.37
N THR A 124 -14.26 -5.07 3.29
CA THR A 124 -15.29 -4.96 2.26
C THR A 124 -15.55 -6.34 1.65
N ALA A 125 -16.82 -6.73 1.49
CA ALA A 125 -17.14 -8.00 0.86
C ALA A 125 -16.79 -7.97 -0.64
N SER A 126 -16.09 -9.00 -1.11
CA SER A 126 -15.96 -9.25 -2.54
C SER A 126 -17.34 -9.57 -3.14
N VAL A 127 -17.62 -9.02 -4.31
CA VAL A 127 -18.86 -9.31 -5.04
C VAL A 127 -18.58 -10.40 -6.08
N ALA A 128 -19.53 -11.31 -6.28
CA ALA A 128 -19.43 -12.29 -7.36
C ALA A 128 -19.31 -11.58 -8.70
N LYS A 129 -18.49 -12.12 -9.61
CA LYS A 129 -18.36 -11.62 -10.97
C LYS A 129 -19.71 -11.71 -11.68
N LEU A 130 -20.24 -10.56 -12.11
CA LEU A 130 -21.62 -10.43 -12.60
C LEU A 130 -21.71 -9.85 -14.02
N GLY A 131 -20.61 -9.33 -14.59
CA GLY A 131 -20.67 -8.49 -15.79
C GLY A 131 -19.91 -9.02 -17.02
N ASP A 132 -20.57 -8.96 -18.18
CA ASP A 132 -19.97 -9.13 -19.51
C ASP A 132 -19.32 -7.84 -20.04
N ARG A 133 -19.47 -6.71 -19.34
CA ARG A 133 -18.99 -5.38 -19.76
C ARG A 133 -18.09 -4.74 -18.71
N CYS A 134 -16.88 -5.24 -18.61
CA CYS A 134 -15.82 -4.65 -17.79
C CYS A 134 -14.81 -3.94 -18.68
N THR A 135 -14.26 -2.83 -18.19
CA THR A 135 -13.18 -2.14 -18.90
C THR A 135 -11.92 -3.00 -18.91
N LEU A 136 -11.20 -3.01 -20.03
CA LEU A 136 -10.01 -3.83 -20.26
C LEU A 136 -8.74 -3.32 -19.55
N ASP A 137 -8.85 -2.33 -18.65
CA ASP A 137 -7.69 -1.90 -17.85
C ASP A 137 -7.19 -3.05 -16.97
N MET A 138 -5.91 -3.34 -17.13
CA MET A 138 -5.19 -4.24 -16.25
C MET A 138 -4.99 -3.54 -14.91
N GLN A 139 -5.51 -4.15 -13.85
CA GLN A 139 -5.21 -3.76 -12.47
C GLN A 139 -4.42 -4.87 -11.82
N PHE A 140 -3.30 -4.49 -11.20
CA PHE A 140 -2.49 -5.40 -10.44
C PHE A 140 -2.99 -5.45 -8.99
N ASP A 141 -2.94 -6.64 -8.42
CA ASP A 141 -3.24 -6.82 -7.01
C ASP A 141 -2.13 -6.19 -6.19
N PRO A 142 -2.47 -5.31 -5.24
CA PRO A 142 -1.47 -4.81 -4.32
C PRO A 142 -1.00 -5.95 -3.42
N ALA A 143 0.30 -6.26 -3.47
CA ALA A 143 0.93 -7.21 -2.57
C ALA A 143 1.17 -6.53 -1.21
N VAL A 144 0.16 -6.62 -0.33
CA VAL A 144 0.19 -6.04 1.03
C VAL A 144 0.23 -7.16 2.06
N ALA A 145 1.31 -7.22 2.83
CA ALA A 145 1.39 -8.06 4.02
C ALA A 145 1.00 -7.24 5.26
N LEU A 146 0.10 -7.79 6.07
CA LEU A 146 -0.26 -7.27 7.38
C LEU A 146 0.46 -8.07 8.46
N VAL A 147 1.05 -7.39 9.44
CA VAL A 147 1.83 -8.02 10.51
C VAL A 147 1.26 -7.63 11.87
N ASP A 148 0.97 -8.62 12.72
CA ASP A 148 0.48 -8.41 14.09
C ASP A 148 1.62 -8.13 15.10
N ALA A 149 1.25 -7.92 16.37
CA ALA A 149 2.21 -7.64 17.45
C ALA A 149 3.11 -8.84 17.79
N GLN A 150 2.69 -10.05 17.44
CA GLN A 150 3.41 -11.30 17.64
C GLN A 150 4.41 -11.57 16.50
N GLY A 151 4.38 -10.75 15.44
CA GLY A 151 5.21 -10.92 14.26
C GLY A 151 4.60 -11.88 13.23
N THR A 152 3.36 -12.32 13.41
CA THR A 152 2.65 -13.11 12.40
C THR A 152 2.32 -12.23 11.21
N ALA A 153 2.79 -12.61 10.02
CA ALA A 153 2.43 -11.95 8.77
C ALA A 153 1.36 -12.74 8.00
N ILE A 154 0.36 -12.02 7.49
CA ILE A 154 -0.64 -12.54 6.55
C ILE A 154 -0.65 -11.64 5.31
N MET A 155 -0.98 -12.21 4.16
CA MET A 155 -1.17 -11.45 2.91
C MET A 155 -2.60 -11.67 2.43
N PRO A 156 -3.56 -10.86 2.92
CA PRO A 156 -4.96 -11.03 2.55
C PRO A 156 -5.17 -10.72 1.07
N GLY A 157 -6.13 -11.40 0.46
CA GLY A 157 -6.60 -11.06 -0.87
C GLY A 157 -7.36 -9.73 -0.83
N PRO A 158 -7.11 -8.79 -1.76
CA PRO A 158 -7.87 -7.57 -1.82
C PRO A 158 -9.32 -7.89 -2.24
N PRO A 159 -10.33 -7.26 -1.62
CA PRO A 159 -11.70 -7.43 -2.04
C PRO A 159 -11.93 -6.99 -3.49
N ARG A 160 -12.80 -7.74 -4.18
CA ARG A 160 -13.07 -7.60 -5.62
C ARG A 160 -14.45 -7.03 -5.89
N ASP A 161 -14.55 -6.21 -6.93
CA ASP A 161 -15.81 -5.77 -7.50
C ASP A 161 -16.37 -6.78 -8.53
N THR A 162 -17.51 -6.45 -9.13
CA THR A 162 -18.18 -7.30 -10.14
C THR A 162 -17.36 -7.53 -11.41
N CYS A 163 -16.29 -6.76 -11.60
CA CYS A 163 -15.36 -6.83 -12.72
C CYS A 163 -14.03 -7.52 -12.37
N ASP A 164 -13.96 -8.17 -11.21
CA ASP A 164 -12.75 -8.82 -10.69
C ASP A 164 -11.59 -7.83 -10.45
N LYS A 165 -11.92 -6.55 -10.24
CA LYS A 165 -10.96 -5.51 -9.92
C LYS A 165 -10.96 -5.25 -8.43
N VAL A 166 -9.82 -4.79 -7.91
CA VAL A 166 -9.72 -4.37 -6.52
C VAL A 166 -10.73 -3.25 -6.26
N VAL A 167 -11.50 -3.32 -5.18
CA VAL A 167 -12.48 -2.27 -4.85
C VAL A 167 -11.78 -0.91 -4.63
N SER A 168 -12.44 0.19 -4.98
CA SER A 168 -11.84 1.53 -4.88
C SER A 168 -11.32 1.90 -3.49
N PRO A 169 -11.98 1.55 -2.36
CA PRO A 169 -11.48 1.91 -1.04
C PRO A 169 -10.07 1.39 -0.75
N VAL A 170 -9.73 0.18 -1.22
CA VAL A 170 -8.37 -0.37 -1.05
C VAL A 170 -7.36 0.44 -1.85
N ARG A 171 -7.69 0.78 -3.11
CA ARG A 171 -6.80 1.58 -3.96
C ARG A 171 -6.59 2.98 -3.42
N ASP A 172 -7.65 3.62 -2.94
CA ASP A 172 -7.61 4.99 -2.43
C ASP A 172 -6.73 5.05 -1.17
N VAL A 173 -6.91 4.12 -0.23
CA VAL A 173 -6.08 4.02 0.98
C VAL A 173 -4.61 3.78 0.63
N LEU A 174 -4.30 2.89 -0.31
CA LEU A 174 -2.91 2.61 -0.68
C LEU A 174 -2.24 3.77 -1.43
N LYS A 175 -3.02 4.55 -2.19
CA LYS A 175 -2.53 5.72 -2.93
C LYS A 175 -2.19 6.88 -2.00
N ASP A 176 -3.01 7.11 -0.97
CA ASP A 176 -2.83 8.24 -0.04
C ASP A 176 -1.93 7.88 1.16
N ALA A 177 -1.52 6.62 1.26
CA ALA A 177 -0.67 6.10 2.32
C ALA A 177 0.72 6.73 2.34
N ARG A 178 1.18 7.08 3.55
CA ARG A 178 2.57 7.45 3.82
C ARG A 178 3.40 6.20 4.09
N TRP A 179 4.24 5.84 3.12
CA TRP A 179 5.12 4.70 3.19
C TRP A 179 6.56 5.12 3.52
N THR A 180 7.23 4.33 4.35
CA THR A 180 8.68 4.43 4.57
C THR A 180 9.38 3.35 3.77
N VAL A 181 10.36 3.72 2.96
CA VAL A 181 11.22 2.74 2.28
C VAL A 181 12.10 2.06 3.34
N THR A 182 11.93 0.76 3.52
CA THR A 182 12.75 -0.03 4.47
C THR A 182 13.82 -0.84 3.77
N ARG A 183 13.59 -1.22 2.51
CA ARG A 183 14.57 -1.93 1.70
C ARG A 183 14.33 -1.67 0.22
N SER A 184 15.42 -1.58 -0.53
CA SER A 184 15.41 -1.58 -1.99
C SER A 184 16.53 -2.46 -2.51
N ALA A 185 16.27 -3.21 -3.58
CA ALA A 185 17.27 -4.02 -4.27
C ALA A 185 17.04 -3.92 -5.78
N THR A 186 18.12 -3.76 -6.54
CA THR A 186 18.07 -3.69 -8.01
C THR A 186 18.77 -4.92 -8.59
N THR A 187 18.06 -5.64 -9.44
CA THR A 187 18.55 -6.83 -10.13
C THR A 187 18.66 -6.52 -11.62
N PRO A 188 19.82 -6.73 -12.26
CA PRO A 188 19.94 -6.63 -13.71
C PRO A 188 19.18 -7.78 -14.40
N PHE A 189 18.66 -7.53 -15.60
CA PHE A 189 18.08 -8.57 -16.46
C PHE A 189 19.15 -9.42 -17.15
#